data_AF-A0A258HWN8-F1
#
_entry.id   AF-A0A258HWN8-F1
#
_cell.length_a   1.000
_cell.length_b   1.000
_cell.length_c   1.000
_cell.angle_alpha   90.00
_cell.angle_beta   90.00
_cell.angle_gamma   90.00
#
_symmetry.space_group_name_H-M   'P 1'
#
loop_
_entity.id
_entity.type
_entity.pdbx_description
1 polymer ?
#
loop_
_entity_poly.entity_id
_entity_poly.type
_entity_poly.pdbx_seq_one_letter_code
_entity_poly.pdbx_strand_id
1 'polypeptide(L)'
;MENIERQVQLPPEAQGLNEYNRYYAFDGERVIATYVLSDGNDPRKGQRYWLAKRQDLPLVMDGGCGIVNVIYDPLAKRVDETFCNGVA
;
A
#
# COMPACT_ATOMS: atom_id res chain seq x y z
N MET A 1 -0.43 4.43 10.54
CA MET A 1 -0.33 4.76 9.10
C MET A 1 0.86 5.66 8.82
N GLU A 2 0.99 6.84 9.44
CA GLU A 2 2.11 7.76 9.18
C GLU A 2 3.51 7.14 9.38
N ASN A 3 3.70 6.34 10.43
CA ASN A 3 4.97 5.65 10.66
C ASN A 3 5.31 4.62 9.57
N ILE A 4 4.31 4.05 8.90
CA ILE A 4 4.51 3.14 7.77
C ILE A 4 4.96 3.97 6.58
N GLU A 5 4.16 4.97 6.20
CA GLU A 5 4.37 5.81 5.01
C GLU A 5 5.72 6.55 5.00
N ARG A 6 6.24 6.95 6.16
CA ARG A 6 7.57 7.59 6.28
C ARG A 6 8.74 6.63 5.99
N GLN A 7 8.51 5.33 6.10
CA GLN A 7 9.53 4.29 5.94
C GLN A 7 9.43 3.58 4.59
N VAL A 8 8.30 3.72 3.89
CA VAL A 8 8.10 3.11 2.57
C VAL A 8 9.11 3.71 1.58
N GLN A 9 9.89 2.82 0.97
CA GLN A 9 10.74 3.13 -0.16
C GLN A 9 10.04 2.61 -1.41
N LEU A 10 9.43 3.52 -2.16
CA LEU A 10 8.69 3.17 -3.37
C LEU A 10 9.65 2.65 -4.46
N PRO A 11 9.27 1.60 -5.20
CA PRO A 11 10.04 1.14 -6.35
C PRO A 11 10.26 2.26 -7.38
N PRO A 12 11.39 2.29 -8.12
CA PRO A 12 11.73 3.40 -9.03
C PRO A 12 10.66 3.73 -10.07
N GLU A 13 9.93 2.72 -10.52
CA GLU A 13 8.86 2.82 -11.52
C GLU A 13 7.48 3.19 -10.92
N ALA A 14 7.37 3.31 -9.59
CA ALA A 14 6.16 3.77 -8.91
C ALA A 14 6.04 5.30 -8.95
N GLN A 15 4.81 5.79 -8.91
CA GLN A 15 4.52 7.22 -8.78
C GLN A 15 4.78 7.71 -7.35
N GLY A 16 4.68 9.02 -7.10
CA GLY A 16 4.80 9.56 -5.74
C GLY A 16 3.69 9.04 -4.83
N LEU A 17 3.97 8.87 -3.53
CA LEU A 17 3.04 8.26 -2.57
C LEU A 17 1.64 8.92 -2.51
N ASN A 18 1.54 10.22 -2.82
CA ASN A 18 0.27 10.96 -2.84
C ASN A 18 -0.59 10.71 -4.08
N GLU A 19 -0.05 10.01 -5.08
CA GLU A 19 -0.78 9.56 -6.24
C GLU A 19 -1.63 8.32 -5.95
N TYR A 20 -1.35 7.65 -4.83
CA TYR A 20 -2.01 6.40 -4.43
C TYR A 20 -3.06 6.60 -3.35
N ASN A 21 -4.18 5.91 -3.51
CA ASN A 21 -5.07 5.59 -2.41
C ASN A 21 -4.46 4.43 -1.61
N ARG A 22 -4.37 4.59 -0.29
CA ARG A 22 -3.58 3.70 0.57
C ARG A 22 -4.51 2.93 1.49
N TYR A 23 -4.64 1.63 1.27
CA TYR A 23 -5.49 0.73 2.03
C TYR A 23 -4.63 -0.10 2.97
N TYR A 24 -5.07 -0.25 4.21
CA TYR A 24 -4.34 -0.94 5.27
C TYR A 24 -5.27 -1.95 5.94
N ALA A 25 -4.74 -3.12 6.29
CA ALA A 25 -5.44 -4.09 7.12
C ALA A 25 -4.47 -4.87 7.98
N PHE A 26 -4.94 -5.38 9.12
CA PHE A 26 -4.19 -6.39 9.87
C PHE A 26 -4.28 -7.75 9.15
N ASP A 27 -3.17 -8.48 9.21
CA ASP A 27 -3.04 -9.87 8.81
C ASP A 27 -2.22 -10.62 9.86
N GLY A 28 -2.92 -11.24 10.82
CA GLY A 28 -2.29 -11.73 12.04
C GLY A 28 -1.57 -10.59 12.78
N GLU A 29 -0.26 -10.73 12.97
CA GLU A 29 0.59 -9.74 13.65
C GLU A 29 1.18 -8.70 12.70
N ARG A 30 0.95 -8.81 11.38
CA ARG A 30 1.47 -7.88 10.37
C ARG A 30 0.41 -6.88 9.95
N VAL A 31 0.84 -5.73 9.45
CA VAL A 31 -0.02 -4.82 8.67
C VAL A 31 0.33 -5.00 7.20
N ILE A 32 -0.68 -5.32 6.39
CA ILE A 32 -0.56 -5.35 4.93
C ILE A 32 -1.19 -4.07 4.41
N ALA A 33 -0.47 -3.38 3.52
CA ALA A 33 -1.01 -2.25 2.79
C ALA A 33 -1.00 -2.51 1.29
N THR A 34 -2.05 -2.06 0.62
CA THR A 34 -2.15 -2.05 -0.83
C THR A 34 -2.41 -0.62 -1.27
N TYR A 35 -1.51 -0.08 -2.08
CA TYR A 35 -1.54 1.28 -2.58
C TYR A 35 -2.00 1.22 -4.04
N VAL A 36 -3.11 1.87 -4.34
CA VAL A 36 -3.74 1.84 -5.66
C VAL A 36 -3.58 3.20 -6.31
N LEU A 37 -2.92 3.25 -7.46
CA LEU A 37 -2.73 4.48 -8.20
C LEU A 37 -4.09 5.02 -8.65
N SER A 38 -4.39 6.24 -8.27
CA SER A 38 -5.60 6.93 -8.68
C SER A 38 -5.34 7.72 -9.95
N ASP A 39 -6.36 7.84 -10.79
CA ASP A 39 -6.29 8.80 -11.89
C ASP A 39 -6.26 10.25 -11.33
N GLY A 40 -5.79 11.20 -12.15
CA GLY A 40 -5.64 12.60 -11.75
C GLY A 40 -6.97 13.32 -11.42
N ASN A 41 -8.11 12.73 -11.79
CA ASN A 41 -9.43 13.32 -11.58
C ASN A 41 -10.20 12.66 -10.41
N ASP A 42 -9.68 11.58 -9.80
CA ASP A 42 -10.32 10.91 -8.68
C ASP A 42 -10.30 11.84 -7.45
N PRO A 43 -11.46 12.31 -6.95
CA PRO A 43 -11.51 13.16 -5.75
C PRO A 43 -11.00 12.46 -4.49
N ARG A 44 -10.80 11.14 -4.54
CA ARG A 44 -10.28 10.32 -3.45
C ARG A 44 -8.77 10.09 -3.55
N LYS A 45 -8.08 10.68 -4.54
CA LYS A 45 -6.63 10.56 -4.70
C LYS A 45 -5.88 10.89 -3.42
N GLY A 46 -4.93 10.03 -3.05
CA GLY A 46 -4.10 10.21 -1.86
C GLY A 46 -4.79 9.86 -0.54
N GLN A 47 -6.03 9.36 -0.56
CA GLN A 47 -6.75 9.03 0.67
C GLN A 47 -6.20 7.78 1.35
N ARG A 48 -6.50 7.66 2.66
CA ARG A 48 -6.06 6.54 3.50
C ARG A 48 -7.27 5.80 4.04
N TYR A 49 -7.23 4.47 3.98
CA TYR A 49 -8.32 3.61 4.41
C TYR A 49 -7.79 2.51 5.33
N TRP A 50 -8.34 2.41 6.53
CA TRP A 50 -8.13 1.25 7.39
C TRP A 50 -9.32 0.31 7.24
N LEU A 51 -9.06 -0.89 6.74
CA LEU A 51 -10.07 -1.90 6.47
C LEU A 51 -10.17 -2.87 7.64
N ALA A 52 -11.36 -3.43 7.84
CA ALA A 52 -11.63 -4.33 8.95
C ALA A 52 -10.87 -5.67 8.83
N LYS A 53 -10.68 -6.15 7.60
CA LYS A 53 -10.04 -7.44 7.31
C LYS A 53 -9.19 -7.37 6.05
N ARG A 54 -8.16 -8.21 5.99
CA ARG A 54 -7.26 -8.32 4.83
C ARG A 54 -8.00 -8.59 3.51
N GLN A 55 -9.08 -9.37 3.55
CA GLN A 55 -9.84 -9.75 2.35
C GLN A 55 -10.59 -8.57 1.71
N ASP A 56 -10.73 -7.44 2.40
CA ASP A 56 -11.31 -6.21 1.84
C ASP A 56 -10.26 -5.36 1.09
N LEU A 57 -8.97 -5.70 1.18
CA LEU A 57 -7.94 -5.01 0.41
C LEU A 57 -8.21 -5.17 -1.09
N PRO A 58 -7.92 -4.14 -1.90
CA PRO A 58 -8.05 -4.23 -3.35
C PRO A 58 -7.28 -5.44 -3.91
N LEU A 59 -8.02 -6.39 -4.49
CA LEU A 59 -7.48 -7.53 -5.22
C LEU A 59 -7.23 -7.10 -6.67
N VAL A 60 -5.97 -7.06 -7.08
CA VAL A 60 -5.57 -6.76 -8.47
C VAL A 60 -4.62 -7.84 -8.94
N MET A 61 -4.86 -8.38 -10.14
CA MET A 61 -4.08 -9.50 -10.68
C MET A 61 -2.85 -9.02 -11.45
N ASP A 62 -2.99 -8.04 -12.34
CA ASP A 62 -1.90 -7.45 -13.12
C ASP A 62 -1.97 -5.92 -13.00
N GLY A 63 -1.09 -5.34 -12.19
CA GLY A 63 -1.12 -3.91 -11.89
C GLY A 63 0.20 -3.18 -12.07
N GLY A 64 1.32 -3.92 -12.15
CA GLY A 64 2.66 -3.34 -12.02
C GLY A 64 2.70 -2.40 -10.82
N CYS A 65 3.39 -1.27 -10.96
CA CYS A 65 3.45 -0.25 -9.91
C CYS A 65 2.26 0.71 -9.92
N GLY A 66 1.24 0.45 -10.74
CA GLY A 66 -0.10 0.98 -10.48
C GLY A 66 -0.66 0.43 -9.16
N ILE A 67 -0.13 -0.70 -8.67
CA ILE A 67 -0.46 -1.28 -7.38
C ILE A 67 0.81 -1.59 -6.61
N VAL A 68 1.04 -0.93 -5.48
CA VAL A 68 2.20 -1.19 -4.61
C VAL A 68 1.74 -1.88 -3.33
N ASN A 69 2.37 -2.99 -2.98
CA ASN A 69 2.12 -3.71 -1.75
C ASN A 69 3.19 -3.39 -0.71
N VAL A 70 2.80 -3.28 0.56
CA VAL A 70 3.68 -3.01 1.68
C VAL A 70 3.40 -4.00 2.81
N ILE A 71 4.45 -4.56 3.40
CA ILE A 71 4.38 -5.38 4.61
C ILE A 71 5.06 -4.64 5.74
N TYR A 72 4.35 -4.44 6.85
CA TYR A 72 4.85 -3.73 8.02
C TYR A 72 4.77 -4.59 9.29
N ASP A 73 5.86 -4.55 10.06
CA ASP A 73 5.95 -5.11 11.40
C ASP A 73 5.55 -4.06 12.45
N PRO A 74 4.40 -4.18 13.12
CA PRO A 74 4.02 -3.25 14.18
C PRO A 74 4.81 -3.41 15.48
N LEU A 75 5.38 -4.59 15.75
CA LEU A 75 6.19 -4.84 16.93
C LEU A 75 7.59 -4.25 16.75
N ALA A 76 8.25 -4.55 15.62
CA ALA A 76 9.57 -4.00 15.28
C ALA A 76 9.50 -2.55 14.76
N LYS A 77 8.29 -2.05 14.46
CA LYS A 77 8.00 -0.71 13.94
C LYS A 77 8.70 -0.38 12.62
N ARG A 78 8.81 -1.36 11.71
CA ARG A 78 9.50 -1.19 10.42
C ARG A 78 8.71 -1.74 9.25
N VAL A 79 8.93 -1.15 8.08
CA VAL A 79 8.51 -1.73 6.81
C VAL A 79 9.49 -2.85 6.47
N ASP A 80 8.96 -4.07 6.32
CA ASP A 80 9.77 -5.24 5.95
C ASP A 80 9.88 -5.34 4.43
N GLU A 81 8.80 -5.08 3.70
CA GLU A 81 8.77 -5.21 2.23
C GLU A 81 7.95 -4.09 1.58
N THR A 82 8.36 -3.69 0.37
CA THR A 82 7.62 -2.82 -0.54
C THR A 82 7.89 -3.29 -1.96
N PHE A 83 6.84 -3.67 -2.69
CA PHE A 83 6.98 -4.25 -4.03
C PHE A 83 5.77 -3.94 -4.91
N CYS A 84 5.96 -3.99 -6.22
CA CYS A 84 4.87 -3.81 -7.18
C CYS A 84 4.11 -5.11 -7.41
N ASN A 85 2.82 -4.99 -7.64
CA ASN A 85 1.98 -6.15 -7.87
C ASN A 85 2.39 -6.91 -9.15
N GLY A 86 2.53 -8.24 -9.05
CA GLY A 86 3.01 -9.10 -10.13
C GLY A 86 4.53 -9.28 -10.18
N VAL A 87 5.28 -8.67 -9.26
CA VAL A 87 6.72 -8.89 -9.07
C VAL A 87 6.90 -9.56 -7.71
N ALA A 88 7.05 -10.88 -7.71
CA ALA A 88 7.39 -11.71 -6.55
C ALA A 88 8.64 -12.55 -6.86
#